data_AF-L5NYQ4-F1
#
_entry.id   AF-L5NYQ4-F1
#
_cell.length_a   1.000
_cell.length_b   1.000
_cell.length_c   1.000
_cell.angle_alpha   90.00
_cell.angle_beta   90.00
_cell.angle_gamma   90.00
#
_symmetry.space_group_name_H-M   'P 1'
#
loop_
_entity.id
_entity.type
_entity.pdbx_description
1 polymer ?
#
loop_
_entity_poly.entity_id
_entity_poly.type
_entity_poly.pdbx_seq_one_letter_code
_entity_poly.pdbx_strand_id
1 'polypeptide(L)'
;MTASEISDTCDIPLSTTYRKLDLLTDAALLSEGTQIRADGHHATTYEVAFDEVRIALNDERDFDVAVGRPEQTPDERLADIWSRVRRET
;
A
#
# COMPACT_ATOMS: atom_id res chain seq x y z
N MET A 1 -9.36 3.62 1.95
CA MET A 1 -9.75 4.97 1.48
C MET A 1 -9.50 5.08 -0.02
N THR A 2 -10.32 5.82 -0.75
CA THR A 2 -10.09 6.10 -2.18
C THR A 2 -9.01 7.17 -2.37
N ALA A 3 -8.43 7.26 -3.57
CA ALA A 3 -7.45 8.30 -3.89
C ALA A 3 -7.98 9.72 -3.63
N SER A 4 -9.25 9.99 -3.95
CA SER A 4 -9.90 11.29 -3.68
C SER A 4 -10.00 11.57 -2.18
N GLU A 5 -10.47 10.61 -1.39
CA GLU A 5 -10.56 10.78 0.08
C GLU A 5 -9.18 11.04 0.71
N ILE A 6 -8.14 10.36 0.23
CA ILE A 6 -6.76 10.56 0.69
C ILE A 6 -6.27 11.96 0.29
N SER A 7 -6.53 12.38 -0.94
CA SER A 7 -6.18 13.71 -1.46
C SER A 7 -6.79 14.82 -0.60
N ASP A 8 -8.08 14.70 -0.29
CA ASP A 8 -8.84 15.66 0.50
C ASP A 8 -8.35 15.68 1.96
N THR A 9 -8.10 14.49 2.55
CA THR A 9 -7.64 14.37 3.95
C THR A 9 -6.23 14.92 4.14
N CYS A 10 -5.34 14.69 3.16
CA CYS A 10 -3.94 15.13 3.23
C CYS A 10 -3.72 16.55 2.67
N ASP A 11 -4.76 17.19 2.11
CA ASP A 11 -4.70 18.50 1.45
C ASP A 11 -3.58 18.59 0.39
N ILE A 12 -3.52 17.58 -0.48
CA ILE A 12 -2.57 17.53 -1.60
C ILE A 12 -3.28 17.31 -2.93
N PRO A 13 -2.71 17.76 -4.07
CA PRO A 13 -3.33 17.54 -5.37
C PRO A 13 -3.42 16.06 -5.73
N LEU A 14 -4.51 15.65 -6.40
CA LEU A 14 -4.74 14.27 -6.85
C LEU A 14 -3.56 13.69 -7.65
N SER A 15 -2.92 14.48 -8.51
CA SER A 15 -1.73 14.03 -9.26
C SER A 15 -0.55 13.67 -8.35
N THR A 16 -0.39 14.36 -7.22
CA THR A 16 0.62 14.06 -6.21
C THR A 16 0.21 12.85 -5.38
N THR A 17 -1.09 12.73 -5.06
CA THR A 17 -1.66 11.57 -4.37
C THR A 17 -1.42 10.29 -5.16
N TYR A 18 -1.81 10.23 -6.45
CA TYR A 18 -1.58 9.05 -7.29
C TYR A 18 -0.10 8.66 -7.34
N ARG A 19 0.81 9.63 -7.56
CA ARG A 19 2.25 9.34 -7.53
C ARG A 19 2.74 8.74 -6.22
N LYS A 20 2.19 9.17 -5.08
CA LYS A 20 2.56 8.63 -3.76
C LYS A 20 1.95 7.25 -3.54
N LEU A 21 0.70 7.04 -3.95
CA LEU A 21 0.01 5.76 -3.86
C LEU A 21 0.74 4.71 -4.70
N ASP A 22 1.12 5.04 -5.93
CA ASP A 22 1.90 4.14 -6.80
C ASP A 22 3.21 3.72 -6.11
N LEU A 23 3.99 4.68 -5.60
CA LEU A 23 5.25 4.39 -4.91
C LEU A 23 5.08 3.52 -3.65
N LEU A 24 4.04 3.78 -2.86
CA LEU A 24 3.79 3.03 -1.63
C LEU A 24 3.23 1.62 -1.93
N THR A 25 2.42 1.48 -2.97
CA THR A 25 1.95 0.19 -3.47
C THR A 25 3.11 -0.63 -4.04
N ASP A 26 3.99 -0.03 -4.84
CA ASP A 26 5.20 -0.68 -5.38
C ASP A 26 6.15 -1.16 -4.27
N ALA A 27 6.25 -0.40 -3.17
CA ALA A 27 6.98 -0.79 -1.97
C ALA A 27 6.24 -1.83 -1.11
N ALA A 28 5.05 -2.27 -1.53
CA ALA A 28 4.15 -3.14 -0.78
C ALA A 28 3.85 -2.64 0.64
N LEU A 29 3.77 -1.32 0.81
CA LEU A 29 3.36 -0.63 2.03
C LEU A 29 1.85 -0.36 2.06
N LEU A 30 1.22 -0.40 0.88
CA LEU A 30 -0.24 -0.35 0.72
C LEU A 30 -0.74 -1.62 0.03
N SER A 31 -1.94 -2.02 0.40
CA SER A 31 -2.76 -3.01 -0.32
C SER A 31 -3.85 -2.27 -1.10
N GLU A 32 -4.15 -2.78 -2.29
CA GLU A 32 -5.18 -2.25 -3.18
C GLU A 32 -6.42 -3.14 -3.14
N GLY A 33 -7.58 -2.52 -2.95
CA GLY A 33 -8.89 -3.14 -3.03
C GLY A 33 -9.81 -2.39 -4.01
N THR A 34 -10.98 -2.95 -4.25
CA THR A 34 -12.00 -2.32 -5.10
C THR A 34 -13.27 -2.14 -4.31
N GLN A 35 -13.73 -0.89 -4.19
CA GLN A 35 -15.05 -0.60 -3.65
C GLN A 35 -16.07 -0.64 -4.79
N ILE A 36 -16.99 -1.60 -4.72
CA ILE A 36 -18.12 -1.71 -5.63
C ILE A 36 -19.24 -0.78 -5.13
N ARG A 37 -19.53 0.27 -5.89
CA ARG A 37 -20.70 1.14 -5.63
C ARG A 37 -21.87 0.71 -6.53
N ALA A 38 -23.08 0.84 -6.01
CA ALA A 38 -24.31 0.46 -6.70
C ALA A 38 -24.62 1.30 -7.96
N ASP A 39 -23.94 2.43 -8.13
CA ASP A 39 -24.05 3.37 -9.26
C ASP A 39 -23.10 3.03 -10.42
N GLY A 40 -22.33 1.96 -10.33
CA GLY A 40 -21.42 1.49 -11.39
C GLY A 40 -20.03 2.14 -11.38
N HIS A 41 -19.77 3.11 -10.49
CA HIS A 41 -18.45 3.69 -10.32
C HIS A 41 -17.61 2.85 -9.35
N HIS A 42 -16.76 1.98 -9.90
CA HIS A 42 -15.74 1.28 -9.14
C HIS A 42 -14.62 2.27 -8.78
N ALA A 43 -14.27 2.35 -7.50
CA ALA A 43 -13.12 3.12 -7.05
C ALA A 43 -12.11 2.19 -6.39
N THR A 44 -10.84 2.35 -6.75
CA THR A 44 -9.73 1.71 -6.04
C THR A 44 -9.65 2.26 -4.62
N THR A 45 -9.54 1.37 -3.65
CA THR A 45 -9.31 1.69 -2.25
C THR A 45 -7.92 1.26 -1.84
N TYR A 46 -7.29 2.05 -1.00
CA TYR A 46 -5.98 1.80 -0.45
C TYR A 46 -6.09 1.61 1.06
N GLU A 47 -5.35 0.64 1.57
CA GLU A 47 -5.20 0.31 2.98
C GLU A 47 -3.73 0.07 3.32
N VAL A 48 -3.36 0.31 4.58
CA VAL A 48 -1.98 0.09 5.05
C VAL A 48 -1.71 -1.41 5.18
N ALA A 49 -0.56 -1.86 4.66
CA ALA A 49 -0.14 -3.26 4.63
C ALA A 49 1.00 -3.59 5.63
N PHE A 50 1.20 -2.75 6.65
CA PHE A 50 2.20 -2.91 7.68
C PHE A 50 1.68 -2.45 9.04
N ASP A 51 2.25 -2.96 10.12
CA ASP A 51 1.89 -2.57 11.48
C ASP A 51 2.92 -1.61 12.09
N GLU A 52 4.17 -1.69 11.63
CA GLU A 52 5.27 -0.91 12.19
C GLU A 52 6.33 -0.55 11.16
N VAL A 53 6.90 0.66 11.29
CA VAL A 53 8.15 1.05 10.63
C VAL A 53 9.16 1.42 11.71
N ARG A 54 10.30 0.73 11.75
CA ARG A 54 11.43 1.03 12.63
C ARG A 54 12.53 1.68 11.81
N ILE A 55 12.97 2.85 12.25
CA ILE A 55 14.10 3.57 11.67
C ILE A 55 15.12 3.75 12.79
N ALA A 56 16.31 3.18 12.61
CA ALA A 56 17.43 3.32 13.53
C ALA A 56 18.61 3.96 12.81
N LEU A 57 19.41 4.73 13.55
CA LEU A 57 20.71 5.21 13.11
C LEU A 57 21.76 4.32 13.79
N ASN A 58 22.54 3.57 13.00
CA ASN A 58 23.56 2.69 13.53
C ASN A 58 24.82 3.48 13.96
N ASP A 59 25.80 2.78 14.56
CA ASP A 59 27.06 3.40 15.01
C ASP A 59 27.89 3.99 13.84
N GLU A 60 27.68 3.51 12.62
CA GLU A 60 28.32 3.98 11.38
C GLU A 60 27.61 5.20 10.77
N ARG A 61 26.51 5.67 11.39
CA ARG A 61 25.63 6.76 10.93
C ARG A 61 24.84 6.43 9.65
N ASP A 62 24.58 5.15 9.40
CA ASP A 62 23.66 4.69 8.37
C ASP A 62 22.25 4.46 8.94
N PHE A 63 21.23 4.60 8.09
CA PHE A 63 19.85 4.28 8.44
C PHE A 63 19.59 2.78 8.26
N ASP A 64 19.20 2.12 9.34
CA ASP A 64 18.60 0.79 9.30
C ASP A 64 17.08 0.95 9.35
N VAL A 65 16.38 0.44 8.33
CA VAL A 65 14.94 0.59 8.15
C VAL A 65 14.30 -0.79 8.05
N ALA A 66 13.43 -1.10 9.01
CA ALA A 66 12.66 -2.33 9.03
C ALA A 66 11.16 -2.03 9.00
N VAL A 67 10.40 -2.84 8.26
CA VAL A 67 8.94 -2.74 8.19
C VAL A 67 8.35 -4.04 8.75
N GLY A 68 7.69 -3.94 9.90
CA GLY A 68 6.94 -5.02 10.51
C GLY A 68 5.58 -5.16 9.84
N ARG A 69 5.26 -6.37 9.36
CA ARG A 69 3.99 -6.70 8.72
C ARG A 69 3.24 -7.73 9.57
N PRO A 70 1.90 -7.75 9.52
CA PRO A 70 1.13 -8.75 10.24
C PRO A 70 1.51 -10.15 9.78
N GLU A 71 1.47 -11.12 10.69
CA GLU A 71 1.73 -12.52 10.37
C GLU A 71 0.68 -13.03 9.38
N GLN A 72 1.03 -13.08 8.09
CA GLN A 72 0.17 -13.65 7.07
C GLN A 72 0.02 -15.15 7.30
N THR A 73 -1.23 -15.62 7.31
CA THR A 73 -1.55 -17.05 7.26
C THR A 73 -1.00 -17.68 5.97
N PRO A 74 -0.77 -19.00 5.94
CA PRO A 74 -0.27 -19.69 4.75
C PRO A 74 -1.12 -19.44 3.50
N ASP A 75 -2.44 -19.31 3.66
CA ASP A 75 -3.40 -19.04 2.58
C ASP A 75 -3.24 -17.63 2.01
N GLU A 76 -3.01 -16.63 2.86
CA GLU A 76 -2.76 -15.24 2.43
C GLU A 76 -1.43 -15.11 1.68
N ARG A 77 -0.38 -15.84 2.12
CA ARG A 77 0.90 -15.88 1.39
C ARG A 77 0.76 -16.49 -0.01
N LEU A 78 -0.06 -17.54 -0.15
CA LEU A 78 -0.36 -18.15 -1.45
C LEU A 78 -1.11 -17.17 -2.35
N ALA A 79 -2.13 -16.48 -1.83
CA ALA A 79 -2.87 -15.46 -2.58
C ALA A 79 -1.96 -14.34 -3.10
N ASP A 80 -0.98 -13.89 -2.28
CA ASP A 80 0.02 -12.90 -2.68
C ASP A 80 1.00 -13.40 -3.76
N ILE A 81 1.37 -14.69 -3.73
CA ILE A 81 2.21 -15.29 -4.78
C ILE A 81 1.42 -15.33 -6.10
N TRP A 82 0.15 -15.73 -6.05
CA TRP A 82 -0.71 -15.80 -7.23
C TRP A 82 -1.08 -14.43 -7.80
N SER A 83 -1.20 -13.39 -6.97
CA SER A 83 -1.47 -12.02 -7.42
C SER A 83 -0.29 -11.42 -8.19
N ARG A 84 0.95 -11.75 -7.81
CA ARG A 84 2.17 -11.33 -8.54
C ARG A 84 2.28 -11.99 -9.91
N VAL A 85 1.99 -13.29 -10.01
CA VAL A 85 2.03 -14.03 -11.29
C VAL A 85 1.04 -13.47 -12.30
N ARG A 86 -0.11 -12.94 -11.86
CA ARG A 86 -1.14 -12.37 -12.75
C ARG A 86 -0.79 -10.95 -13.23
N ARG A 87 0.19 -10.27 -12.63
CA ARG A 87 0.64 -8.92 -13.03
C ARG A 87 1.69 -8.93 -14.15
N GLU A 88 2.12 -10.10 -14.61
CA GLU A 88 3.18 -10.31 -15.62
C GLU A 88 2.65 -10.81 -16.99
N THR A 89 1.36 -10.61 -17.30
CA THR A 89 0.77 -10.90 -18.63
C THR A 89 -0.11 -9.76 -19.08
#